data_AF-A0A8J7QXN8-F1
#
_entry.id   AF-A0A8J7QXN8-F1
#
_cell.length_a   1.000
_cell.length_b   1.000
_cell.length_c   1.000
_cell.angle_alpha   90.00
_cell.angle_beta   90.00
_cell.angle_gamma   90.00
#
_symmetry.space_group_name_H-M   'P 1'
#
loop_
_entity.id
_entity.type
_entity.pdbx_description
1 polymer ?
#
loop_
_entity_poly.entity_id
_entity_poly.type
_entity_poly.pdbx_seq_one_letter_code
_entity_poly.pdbx_strand_id
1 'polypeptide(L)'
;MQYSREEDLKKFSSLPIEWDLDPADAVTLYLEWGNNDWHAEHPPVRSKDDFAYYFVLDNWAQPPMLRLVMRNSEATEDLWLMPLPEELSASMEEEFGALKGVFMPSESMKEWLRSRVHAS
;
A
#
# COMPACT_ATOMS: atom_id res chain seq x y z
N MET A 1 -18.63 4.77 5.55
CA MET A 1 -17.24 5.05 5.14
C MET A 1 -17.29 6.02 3.99
N GLN A 2 -16.50 7.08 4.03
CA GLN A 2 -16.39 8.03 2.92
C GLN A 2 -15.18 7.63 2.09
N TYR A 3 -15.41 7.30 0.82
CA TYR A 3 -14.32 7.01 -0.11
C TYR A 3 -13.59 8.31 -0.47
N SER A 4 -12.29 8.19 -0.66
CA SER A 4 -11.47 9.23 -1.25
C SER A 4 -11.76 9.35 -2.74
N ARG A 5 -11.40 10.49 -3.33
CA ARG A 5 -11.43 10.69 -4.78
C ARG A 5 -10.04 10.42 -5.36
N GLU A 6 -9.97 10.11 -6.65
CA GLU A 6 -8.70 9.95 -7.37
C GLU A 6 -7.83 11.21 -7.27
N GLU A 7 -8.46 12.39 -7.40
CA GLU A 7 -7.80 13.70 -7.32
C GLU A 7 -7.14 13.98 -5.96
N ASP A 8 -7.50 13.24 -4.92
CA ASP A 8 -6.90 13.38 -3.59
C ASP A 8 -5.49 12.79 -3.54
N LEU A 9 -5.12 11.89 -4.45
CA LEU A 9 -3.81 11.22 -4.45
C LEU A 9 -2.64 12.21 -4.56
N LYS A 10 -2.83 13.33 -5.27
CA LYS A 10 -1.81 14.39 -5.40
C LYS A 10 -1.40 15.02 -4.06
N LYS A 11 -2.26 14.95 -3.03
CA LYS A 11 -1.97 15.44 -1.68
C LYS A 11 -0.84 14.66 -1.01
N PHE A 12 -0.56 13.44 -1.50
CA PHE A 12 0.45 12.53 -0.96
C PHE A 12 1.72 12.49 -1.81
N SER A 13 1.85 13.35 -2.83
CA SER A 13 3.00 13.42 -3.74
C SER A 13 4.36 13.64 -3.05
N SER A 14 4.36 14.22 -1.85
CA SER A 14 5.57 14.46 -1.05
C SER A 14 5.92 13.32 -0.09
N LEU A 15 5.07 12.30 0.05
CA LEU A 15 5.34 11.17 0.93
C LEU A 15 6.39 10.23 0.31
N PRO A 16 7.28 9.64 1.11
CA PRO A 16 8.19 8.60 0.65
C PRO A 16 7.43 7.28 0.49
N ILE A 17 6.64 7.16 -0.57
CA ILE A 17 5.82 5.96 -0.83
C ILE A 17 6.74 4.79 -1.26
N GLU A 18 6.71 3.71 -0.49
CA GLU A 18 7.34 2.43 -0.81
C GLU A 18 6.42 1.64 -1.76
N TRP A 19 6.78 1.63 -3.04
CA TRP A 19 5.96 1.01 -4.09
C TRP A 19 6.06 -0.52 -4.14
N ASP A 20 7.10 -1.08 -3.53
CA ASP A 20 7.49 -2.49 -3.63
C ASP A 20 7.53 -3.17 -2.25
N LEU A 21 6.81 -2.60 -1.28
CA LEU A 21 6.65 -3.17 0.05
C LEU A 21 5.42 -4.10 0.08
N ASP A 22 5.66 -5.40 0.24
CA ASP A 22 4.59 -6.37 0.41
C ASP A 22 3.92 -6.19 1.78
N PRO A 23 2.57 -6.28 1.88
CA PRO A 23 1.88 -6.15 3.15
C PRO A 23 2.32 -7.16 4.21
N ALA A 24 2.75 -8.38 3.83
CA ALA A 24 3.30 -9.35 4.78
C ALA A 24 4.67 -8.90 5.31
N ASP A 25 5.53 -8.35 4.45
CA ASP A 25 6.81 -7.76 4.86
C ASP A 25 6.59 -6.55 5.76
N ALA A 26 5.60 -5.69 5.47
CA ALA A 26 5.21 -4.58 6.35
C ALA A 26 4.67 -5.05 7.71
N VAL A 27 4.03 -6.23 7.76
CA VAL A 27 3.60 -6.82 9.04
C VAL A 27 4.82 -7.35 9.81
N THR A 28 5.71 -8.10 9.16
CA THR A 28 6.95 -8.64 9.71
C THR A 28 7.87 -7.54 10.25
N LEU A 29 8.17 -6.53 9.44
CA LEU A 29 9.04 -5.41 9.79
C LEU A 29 8.55 -4.64 11.03
N TYR A 30 7.24 -4.48 11.19
CA TYR A 30 6.66 -3.63 12.23
C TYR A 30 6.02 -4.38 13.42
N LEU A 31 5.74 -5.70 13.32
CA LEU A 31 5.32 -6.55 14.46
C LEU A 31 6.51 -7.21 15.17
N GLU A 32 7.62 -7.49 14.49
CA GLU A 32 8.80 -8.15 15.07
C GLU A 32 9.82 -7.16 15.63
N TRP A 33 9.36 -6.01 16.13
CA TRP A 33 10.26 -5.10 16.86
C TRP A 33 10.63 -5.73 18.20
N GLY A 34 11.78 -6.41 18.19
CA GLY A 34 12.37 -7.14 19.31
C GLY A 34 13.45 -8.17 18.95
N ASN A 35 13.64 -8.55 17.67
CA ASN A 35 14.65 -9.58 17.34
C ASN A 35 15.26 -9.59 15.92
N ASN A 36 15.27 -8.48 15.17
CA ASN A 36 15.91 -8.49 13.85
C ASN A 36 17.43 -8.26 13.93
N ASP A 37 18.14 -9.25 13.40
CA ASP A 37 19.59 -9.33 13.21
C ASP A 37 20.08 -8.16 12.33
N TRP A 38 21.19 -7.54 12.70
CA TRP A 38 21.73 -6.29 12.12
C TRP A 38 22.33 -6.47 10.70
N HIS A 39 21.98 -7.55 10.00
CA HIS A 39 22.59 -8.05 8.75
C HIS A 39 21.61 -8.30 7.59
N ALA A 40 20.34 -7.89 7.67
CA ALA A 40 19.39 -8.03 6.57
C ALA A 40 19.66 -7.01 5.43
N GLU A 41 19.32 -7.38 4.18
CA GLU A 41 19.47 -6.56 2.96
C GLU A 41 18.75 -5.19 3.04
N HIS A 42 17.78 -5.07 3.93
CA HIS A 42 17.11 -3.82 4.26
C HIS A 42 17.60 -3.33 5.63
N PRO A 43 18.20 -2.13 5.71
CA PRO A 43 18.67 -1.60 6.99
C PRO A 43 17.49 -1.47 7.96
N PRO A 44 17.70 -1.71 9.27
CA PRO A 44 16.63 -1.60 10.24
C PRO A 44 16.05 -0.18 10.24
N VAL A 45 14.73 -0.12 10.36
CA VAL A 45 13.93 1.08 10.63
C VAL A 45 14.64 1.93 11.69
N ARG A 46 15.03 3.17 11.32
CA ARG A 46 15.99 3.98 12.09
C ARG A 46 15.40 4.61 13.36
N SER A 47 14.08 4.60 13.55
CA SER A 47 13.40 5.07 14.77
C SER A 47 11.93 4.66 14.81
N LYS A 48 11.29 4.74 15.99
CA LYS A 48 9.83 4.53 16.17
C LYS A 48 8.96 5.52 15.38
N ASP A 49 9.53 6.66 15.03
CA ASP A 49 8.93 7.74 14.24
C ASP A 49 9.01 7.53 12.72
N ASP A 50 9.61 6.43 12.27
CA ASP A 50 9.71 6.11 10.84
C ASP A 50 8.44 5.40 10.39
N PHE A 51 7.70 6.03 9.49
CA PHE A 51 6.45 5.53 8.95
C PHE A 51 6.69 4.96 7.56
N ALA A 52 6.26 3.72 7.32
CA ALA A 52 6.11 3.21 5.97
C ALA A 52 4.80 3.73 5.38
N TYR A 53 4.87 4.19 4.13
CA TYR A 53 3.72 4.54 3.32
C TYR A 53 3.69 3.63 2.10
N TYR A 54 2.67 2.81 1.93
CA TYR A 54 2.63 1.84 0.84
C TYR A 54 1.20 1.58 0.39
N PHE A 55 1.04 1.16 -0.86
CA PHE A 55 -0.27 0.82 -1.38
C PHE A 55 -0.57 -0.66 -1.19
N VAL A 56 -1.85 -0.96 -0.98
CA VAL A 56 -2.36 -2.34 -0.96
C VAL A 56 -3.65 -2.45 -1.77
N LEU A 57 -3.87 -3.63 -2.35
CA LEU A 57 -5.14 -4.07 -2.88
C LEU A 57 -5.84 -4.95 -1.83
N ASP A 58 -6.94 -4.48 -1.29
CA ASP A 58 -7.83 -5.28 -0.44
C ASP A 58 -8.90 -5.96 -1.29
N ASN A 59 -8.78 -7.28 -1.46
CA ASN A 59 -9.76 -8.08 -2.19
C ASN A 59 -10.81 -8.74 -1.26
N TRP A 60 -10.79 -8.45 0.04
CA TRP A 60 -11.87 -8.86 0.95
C TRP A 60 -13.14 -8.04 0.69
N ALA A 61 -13.00 -6.76 0.39
CA ALA A 61 -14.08 -5.88 -0.03
C ALA A 61 -14.68 -6.29 -1.40
N GLN A 62 -15.94 -5.90 -1.60
CA GLN A 62 -16.63 -5.97 -2.89
C GLN A 62 -17.30 -4.62 -3.17
N PRO A 63 -16.86 -3.85 -4.18
CA PRO A 63 -15.72 -4.11 -5.07
C PRO A 63 -14.36 -4.16 -4.33
N PRO A 64 -13.29 -4.72 -4.94
CA PRO A 64 -11.93 -4.63 -4.39
C PRO A 64 -11.53 -3.18 -4.16
N MET A 65 -10.66 -2.94 -3.19
CA MET A 65 -10.30 -1.59 -2.75
C MET A 65 -8.80 -1.34 -2.86
N LEU A 66 -8.41 -0.20 -3.43
CA LEU A 66 -7.04 0.31 -3.31
C LEU A 66 -6.93 1.18 -2.07
N ARG A 67 -5.85 1.04 -1.30
CA ARG A 67 -5.60 1.81 -0.08
C ARG A 67 -4.16 2.30 -0.01
N LEU A 68 -3.97 3.55 0.39
CA LEU A 68 -2.66 4.06 0.85
C LEU A 68 -2.61 3.88 2.36
N VAL A 69 -1.71 3.02 2.81
CA VAL A 69 -1.51 2.67 4.21
C VAL A 69 -0.33 3.45 4.76
N MET A 70 -0.51 4.07 5.92
CA MET A 70 0.57 4.52 6.79
C MET A 70 0.70 3.52 7.95
N ARG A 71 1.91 3.06 8.21
CA ARG A 71 2.19 2.08 9.27
C ARG A 71 3.47 2.42 10.02
N ASN A 72 3.41 2.25 11.33
CA ASN A 72 4.58 2.10 12.20
C ASN A 72 4.35 0.91 13.16
N SER A 73 5.21 0.75 14.17
CA SER A 73 5.11 -0.35 15.14
C SER A 73 3.86 -0.29 16.04
N GLU A 74 3.20 0.86 16.14
CA GLU A 74 2.10 1.10 17.09
C GLU A 74 0.74 1.23 16.39
N ALA A 75 0.70 1.72 15.16
CA ALA A 75 -0.51 2.07 14.45
C ALA A 75 -0.47 1.70 12.96
N THR A 76 -1.67 1.54 12.40
CA THR A 76 -1.91 1.41 10.98
C THR A 76 -3.12 2.25 10.62
N GLU A 77 -2.97 3.16 9.67
CA GLU A 77 -4.02 4.07 9.22
C GLU A 77 -4.14 4.05 7.69
N ASP A 78 -5.37 4.02 7.19
CA ASP A 78 -5.67 4.19 5.78
C ASP A 78 -5.81 5.69 5.47
N LEU A 79 -4.77 6.28 4.85
CA LEU A 79 -4.75 7.70 4.48
C LEU A 79 -5.65 8.02 3.29
N TRP A 80 -5.82 7.03 2.42
CA TRP A 80 -6.63 7.12 1.21
C TRP A 80 -7.20 5.74 0.92
N LEU A 81 -8.48 5.69 0.52
CA LEU A 81 -9.13 4.45 0.10
C LEU A 81 -10.15 4.72 -1.00
N MET A 82 -10.16 3.86 -2.01
CA MET A 82 -11.08 3.97 -3.13
C MET A 82 -11.39 2.58 -3.71
N PRO A 83 -12.62 2.35 -4.20
CA PRO A 83 -12.92 1.20 -5.03
C PRO A 83 -11.93 1.09 -6.18
N LEU A 84 -11.55 -0.14 -6.55
CA LEU A 84 -10.70 -0.38 -7.70
C LEU A 84 -11.37 0.21 -8.96
N PRO A 85 -10.68 1.12 -9.68
CA PRO A 85 -11.15 1.62 -10.97
C PRO A 85 -11.44 0.50 -11.95
N GLU A 86 -12.51 0.65 -12.74
CA GLU A 86 -12.93 -0.37 -13.71
C GLU A 86 -11.82 -0.68 -14.75
N GLU A 87 -11.00 0.31 -15.11
CA GLU A 87 -9.87 0.15 -16.02
C GLU A 87 -8.78 -0.80 -15.49
N LEU A 88 -8.72 -1.02 -14.16
CA LEU A 88 -7.76 -1.89 -13.50
C LEU A 88 -8.32 -3.29 -13.19
N SER A 89 -9.61 -3.52 -13.44
CA SER A 89 -10.26 -4.81 -13.17
C SER A 89 -9.58 -5.97 -13.90
N ALA A 90 -9.21 -5.78 -15.17
CA ALA A 90 -8.55 -6.81 -15.96
C ALA A 90 -7.19 -7.22 -15.36
N SER A 91 -6.38 -6.25 -14.94
CA SER A 91 -5.10 -6.54 -14.25
C SER A 91 -5.31 -7.21 -12.90
N MET A 92 -6.38 -6.88 -12.18
CA MET A 92 -6.73 -7.54 -10.94
C MET A 92 -7.13 -9.00 -11.14
N GLU A 93 -7.97 -9.27 -12.15
CA GLU A 93 -8.40 -10.63 -12.48
C GLU A 93 -7.26 -11.50 -12.99
N GLU A 94 -6.36 -10.94 -13.80
CA GLU A 94 -5.19 -11.65 -14.34
C GLU A 94 -4.20 -12.05 -13.25
N GLU A 95 -3.90 -11.14 -12.32
CA GLU A 95 -2.87 -11.38 -11.30
C GLU A 95 -3.41 -12.10 -10.05
N PHE A 96 -4.61 -11.74 -9.58
CA PHE A 96 -5.16 -12.22 -8.32
C PHE A 96 -6.41 -13.11 -8.47
N GLY A 97 -7.14 -12.99 -9.59
CA GLY A 97 -8.36 -13.75 -9.85
C GLY A 97 -9.35 -13.72 -8.66
N ALA A 98 -9.71 -14.89 -8.16
CA ALA A 98 -10.63 -15.05 -7.03
C ALA A 98 -9.95 -15.06 -5.64
N LEU A 99 -8.63 -14.85 -5.56
CA LEU A 99 -7.86 -14.95 -4.31
C LEU A 99 -8.28 -13.86 -3.33
N LYS A 100 -8.79 -14.24 -2.16
CA LYS A 100 -9.13 -13.31 -1.09
C LYS A 100 -7.91 -13.03 -0.22
N GLY A 101 -7.60 -11.74 -0.04
CA GLY A 101 -6.39 -11.31 0.65
C GLY A 101 -6.18 -9.80 0.54
N VAL A 102 -5.13 -9.35 1.21
CA VAL A 102 -4.54 -8.03 1.03
C VAL A 102 -3.22 -8.24 0.31
N PHE A 103 -3.05 -7.60 -0.84
CA PHE A 103 -1.91 -7.82 -1.73
C PHE A 103 -1.17 -6.52 -2.01
N MET A 104 0.10 -6.63 -2.38
CA MET A 104 0.76 -5.55 -3.10
C MET A 104 0.04 -5.32 -4.44
N PRO A 105 -0.18 -4.08 -4.90
CA PRO A 105 -0.78 -3.82 -6.20
C PRO A 105 0.09 -4.36 -7.35
N SER A 106 -0.54 -4.76 -8.45
CA SER A 106 0.19 -5.16 -9.66
C SER A 106 0.96 -3.99 -10.28
N GLU A 107 1.91 -4.26 -11.17
CA GLU A 107 2.66 -3.20 -11.86
C GLU A 107 1.74 -2.20 -12.58
N SER A 108 0.73 -2.68 -13.30
CA SER A 108 -0.27 -1.81 -13.97
C SER A 108 -1.02 -0.91 -12.97
N MET A 109 -1.35 -1.43 -11.79
CA MET A 109 -1.99 -0.64 -10.74
C MET A 109 -1.01 0.39 -10.15
N LYS A 110 0.26 0.02 -9.95
CA LYS A 110 1.31 0.95 -9.48
C LYS A 110 1.52 2.08 -10.48
N GLU A 111 1.58 1.79 -11.79
CA GLU A 111 1.70 2.81 -12.83
C GLU A 111 0.51 3.78 -12.82
N TRP A 112 -0.70 3.26 -12.69
CA TRP A 112 -1.91 4.06 -12.57
C TRP A 112 -1.84 4.99 -11.35
N LEU A 113 -1.51 4.43 -10.17
CA LEU A 113 -1.35 5.18 -8.92
C LEU A 113 -0.27 6.27 -9.03
N ARG A 114 0.91 5.95 -9.57
CA ARG A 114 2.01 6.90 -9.79
C ARG A 114 1.56 8.08 -10.64
N SER A 115 0.79 7.83 -11.71
CA SER A 115 0.30 8.90 -12.59
C SER A 115 -0.63 9.88 -11.87
N ARG A 116 -1.41 9.41 -10.88
CA ARG A 116 -2.34 10.24 -10.09
C ARG A 116 -1.65 10.93 -8.92
N VAL A 117 -0.70 10.25 -8.27
CA VAL A 117 0.13 10.82 -7.19
C VAL A 117 0.98 11.98 -7.71
N HIS A 118 1.56 11.84 -8.91
CA HIS A 118 2.45 12.85 -9.50
C HIS A 118 1.79 13.70 -10.59
N ALA A 119 0.44 13.71 -10.64
CA ALA A 119 -0.29 14.61 -11.52
C ALA A 119 -0.04 16.08 -11.13
N SER A 120 0.23 16.93 -12.13
CA SER A 120 0.46 18.38 -11.95
C SER A 120 -0.83 19.16 -11.78
#